data_AF-A0A6N7WI72-F1
#
_entry.id   AF-A0A6N7WI72-F1
#
_cell.length_a   1.000
_cell.length_b   1.000
_cell.length_c   1.000
_cell.angle_alpha   90.00
_cell.angle_beta   90.00
_cell.angle_gamma   90.00
#
_symmetry.space_group_name_H-M   'P 1'
#
loop_
_entity.id
_entity.type
_entity.pdbx_description
1 polymer ?
#
loop_
_entity_poly.entity_id
_entity_poly.type
_entity_poly.pdbx_seq_one_letter_code
_entity_poly.pdbx_strand_id
1 'polypeptide(L)'
;MDTMVEKTQKWLNANYAQYGTDRFPEVVEDGETGWGTINGLIRALQIELGIQETADNFGAGTIARFNQQYPNGISEQTDSDKSESNVYGIIQGGLWCKGIVPDQVKSPSIFILEPDQG
;
A
#
# COMPACT_ATOMS: atom_id res chain seq x y z
N MET A 1 15.45 10.19 5.40
CA MET A 1 14.18 10.73 4.87
C MET A 1 14.13 10.56 3.37
N ASP A 2 13.17 9.77 2.91
CA ASP A 2 12.83 9.53 1.52
C ASP A 2 11.45 10.15 1.23
N THR A 3 11.40 11.05 0.24
CA THR A 3 10.17 11.77 -0.11
C THR A 3 9.05 10.84 -0.59
N MET A 4 9.37 9.71 -1.21
CA MET A 4 8.37 8.73 -1.65
C MET A 4 7.83 7.91 -0.49
N VAL A 5 8.68 7.60 0.50
CA VAL A 5 8.23 6.99 1.76
C VAL A 5 7.30 7.95 2.51
N GLU A 6 7.65 9.23 2.60
CA GLU A 6 6.80 10.23 3.27
C GLU A 6 5.44 10.37 2.58
N LYS A 7 5.42 10.41 1.24
CA LYS A 7 4.15 10.42 0.49
C LYS A 7 3.33 9.14 0.71
N THR A 8 3.99 7.99 0.85
CA THR A 8 3.32 6.72 1.17
C THR A 8 2.66 6.77 2.54
N GLN A 9 3.37 7.28 3.55
CA GLN A 9 2.85 7.42 4.91
C GLN A 9 1.63 8.34 4.95
N LYS A 10 1.70 9.50 4.25
CA LYS A 10 0.56 10.41 4.07
C LYS A 10 -0.62 9.76 3.39
N TRP A 11 -0.37 9.06 2.28
CA TRP A 11 -1.40 8.35 1.54
C TRP A 11 -2.06 7.25 2.39
N LEU A 12 -1.27 6.50 3.16
CA LEU A 12 -1.77 5.50 4.10
C LEU A 12 -2.72 6.12 5.13
N ASN A 13 -2.32 7.21 5.79
CA ASN A 13 -3.17 7.89 6.76
C ASN A 13 -4.45 8.45 6.11
N ALA A 14 -4.33 9.08 4.94
CA ALA A 14 -5.47 9.64 4.22
C ALA A 14 -6.54 8.59 3.85
N ASN A 15 -6.12 7.40 3.42
CA ASN A 15 -7.05 6.36 2.94
C ASN A 15 -7.55 5.43 4.06
N TYR A 16 -6.73 5.18 5.09
CA TYR A 16 -6.99 4.11 6.06
C TYR A 16 -7.21 4.56 7.51
N ALA A 17 -6.91 5.80 7.90
CA ALA A 17 -7.14 6.26 9.27
C ALA A 17 -8.62 6.16 9.70
N GLN A 18 -9.55 6.23 8.74
CA GLN A 18 -10.99 6.06 8.97
C GLN A 18 -11.38 4.69 9.58
N TYR A 19 -10.53 3.67 9.45
CA TYR A 19 -10.78 2.33 10.01
C TYR A 19 -10.48 2.23 11.51
N GLY A 20 -9.96 3.30 12.12
CA GLY A 20 -9.68 3.39 13.55
C GLY A 20 -8.38 2.68 13.97
N THR A 21 -7.85 3.06 15.14
CA THR A 21 -6.52 2.62 15.61
C THR A 21 -6.37 1.11 15.82
N ASP A 22 -7.47 0.40 16.08
CA ASP A 22 -7.43 -1.05 16.28
C ASP A 22 -7.14 -1.79 14.97
N ARG A 23 -7.70 -1.28 13.86
CA ARG A 23 -7.53 -1.87 12.52
C ARG A 23 -6.41 -1.22 11.73
N PHE A 24 -6.18 0.06 11.94
CA PHE A 24 -5.15 0.83 11.28
C PHE A 24 -4.59 1.89 12.24
N PRO A 25 -3.51 1.54 13.00
CA PRO A 25 -2.77 2.54 13.75
C PRO A 25 -2.21 3.61 12.81
N GLU A 26 -2.22 4.87 13.25
CA GLU A 26 -1.65 5.98 12.51
C GLU A 26 -0.17 5.73 12.18
N VAL A 27 0.21 6.02 10.94
CA VAL A 27 1.59 5.89 10.46
C VAL A 27 2.29 7.23 10.63
N VAL A 28 3.46 7.23 11.28
CA VAL A 28 4.28 8.45 11.41
C VAL A 28 4.79 8.87 10.02
N GLU A 29 4.60 10.14 9.67
CA GLU A 29 4.95 10.72 8.37
C GLU A 29 6.35 11.36 8.37
N ASP A 30 7.38 10.56 8.64
CA ASP A 30 8.78 11.02 8.77
C ASP A 30 9.67 10.72 7.55
N GLY A 31 9.13 10.06 6.53
CA GLY A 31 9.86 9.59 5.37
C GLY A 31 10.90 8.51 5.68
N GLU A 32 10.82 7.85 6.84
CA GLU A 32 11.70 6.75 7.21
C GLU A 32 11.00 5.40 6.98
N THR A 33 11.72 4.45 6.40
CA THR A 33 11.21 3.08 6.26
C THR A 33 11.38 2.35 7.58
N GLY A 34 10.44 2.55 8.50
CA GLY A 34 10.34 1.83 9.76
C GLY A 34 9.28 0.73 9.75
N TRP A 35 9.24 -0.04 10.84
CA TRP A 35 8.18 -1.04 11.06
C TRP A 35 6.78 -0.45 11.04
N GLY A 36 6.59 0.82 11.45
CA GLY A 36 5.30 1.51 11.36
C GLY A 36 4.77 1.58 9.93
N THR A 37 5.61 2.01 8.98
CA THR A 37 5.24 2.09 7.55
C THR A 37 4.96 0.71 6.96
N ILE A 38 5.81 -0.28 7.26
CA ILE A 38 5.64 -1.67 6.77
C ILE A 38 4.34 -2.28 7.30
N ASN A 39 4.06 -2.11 8.59
CA ASN A 39 2.84 -2.60 9.22
C ASN A 39 1.60 -1.88 8.68
N GLY A 40 1.69 -0.58 8.43
CA GLY A 40 0.66 0.19 7.73
C GLY A 40 0.33 -0.40 6.36
N LEU A 41 1.34 -0.69 5.54
CA LEU A 41 1.14 -1.32 4.22
C LEU A 41 0.48 -2.71 4.31
N ILE A 42 0.89 -3.54 5.28
CA ILE A 42 0.28 -4.86 5.51
C ILE A 42 -1.19 -4.73 5.91
N ARG A 43 -1.49 -3.83 6.85
CA ARG A 43 -2.86 -3.63 7.34
C ARG A 43 -3.76 -2.99 6.29
N ALA A 44 -3.25 -2.05 5.50
CA ALA A 44 -3.93 -1.51 4.33
C ALA A 44 -4.32 -2.63 3.37
N LEU A 45 -3.39 -3.53 3.03
CA LEU A 45 -3.70 -4.69 2.18
C LEU A 45 -4.75 -5.60 2.81
N GLN A 46 -4.66 -5.90 4.10
CA GLN A 46 -5.66 -6.70 4.78
C GLN A 46 -7.06 -6.07 4.73
N ILE A 47 -7.16 -4.74 4.84
CA ILE A 47 -8.41 -4.00 4.69
C ILE A 47 -8.96 -4.13 3.26
N GLU A 48 -8.12 -3.94 2.24
CA GLU A 48 -8.51 -4.12 0.82
C GLU A 48 -8.96 -5.56 0.51
N LEU A 49 -8.43 -6.55 1.22
CA LEU A 49 -8.83 -7.95 1.14
C LEU A 49 -10.09 -8.29 1.97
N GLY A 50 -10.72 -7.28 2.59
CA GLY A 50 -11.93 -7.41 3.40
C GLY A 50 -11.72 -8.06 4.78
N ILE A 51 -10.48 -8.14 5.27
CA ILE A 51 -10.14 -8.70 6.59
C ILE A 51 -10.51 -7.67 7.67
N GLN A 52 -11.37 -8.07 8.61
CA GLN A 52 -11.82 -7.20 9.70
C GLN A 52 -10.78 -7.07 10.81
N GLU A 53 -10.25 -8.21 11.28
CA GLU A 53 -9.19 -8.26 12.28
C GLU A 53 -7.82 -8.21 11.60
N THR A 54 -7.25 -7.01 11.47
CA THR A 54 -5.94 -6.80 10.86
C THR A 54 -4.81 -7.14 11.85
N ALA A 55 -3.62 -7.41 11.31
CA ALA A 55 -2.45 -7.78 12.08
C ALA A 55 -1.17 -7.34 11.38
N ASP A 56 -0.09 -7.17 12.15
CA ASP A 56 1.23 -6.74 11.66
C ASP A 56 2.01 -7.87 10.95
N ASN A 57 1.31 -8.77 10.26
CA ASN A 57 1.91 -9.90 9.57
C ASN A 57 1.11 -10.33 8.32
N PHE A 58 1.86 -10.74 7.30
CA PHE A 58 1.30 -11.34 6.08
C PHE A 58 1.24 -12.87 6.23
N GLY A 59 0.27 -13.36 7.01
CA GLY A 59 0.11 -14.78 7.33
C GLY A 59 -0.78 -15.57 6.36
N ALA A 60 -1.04 -16.84 6.68
CA ALA A 60 -1.84 -17.75 5.87
C ALA A 60 -3.25 -17.21 5.53
N GLY A 61 -3.88 -16.48 6.47
CA GLY A 61 -5.18 -15.84 6.23
C GLY A 61 -5.11 -14.76 5.16
N THR A 62 -4.12 -13.88 5.23
CA THR A 62 -3.90 -12.84 4.20
C THR A 62 -3.57 -13.45 2.85
N ILE A 63 -2.71 -14.48 2.82
CA ILE A 63 -2.35 -15.21 1.59
C ILE A 63 -3.60 -15.84 0.94
N ALA A 64 -4.45 -16.49 1.72
CA ALA A 64 -5.66 -17.12 1.20
C ALA A 64 -6.62 -16.09 0.59
N ARG A 65 -6.83 -14.95 1.26
CA ARG A 65 -7.69 -13.87 0.73
C ARG A 65 -7.09 -13.20 -0.50
N PHE A 66 -5.77 -12.98 -0.49
CA PHE A 66 -5.05 -12.45 -1.64
C PHE A 66 -5.22 -13.34 -2.87
N ASN A 67 -4.99 -14.65 -2.74
CA ASN A 67 -5.15 -15.60 -3.84
C ASN A 67 -6.62 -15.73 -4.28
N GLN A 68 -7.58 -15.53 -3.38
CA GLN A 68 -9.00 -15.54 -3.73
C GLN A 68 -9.40 -14.33 -4.57
N GLN A 69 -8.91 -13.13 -4.21
CA GLN A 69 -9.23 -11.89 -4.91
C GLN A 69 -8.40 -11.70 -6.18
N TYR A 70 -7.14 -12.14 -6.16
CA TYR A 70 -6.16 -12.04 -7.23
C TYR A 70 -5.63 -13.43 -7.62
N PRO A 71 -6.46 -14.33 -8.17
CA PRO A 71 -6.07 -15.71 -8.47
C PRO A 71 -4.94 -15.83 -9.49
N ASN A 72 -4.76 -14.81 -10.34
CA ASN A 72 -3.67 -14.71 -11.31
C ASN A 72 -2.62 -13.67 -10.90
N GLY A 73 -2.61 -13.25 -9.64
CA GLY A 73 -1.82 -12.12 -9.16
C GLY A 73 -2.38 -10.77 -9.64
N ILE A 74 -1.63 -9.72 -9.31
CA ILE A 74 -1.94 -8.35 -9.71
C ILE A 74 -1.10 -8.05 -10.95
N SER A 75 -1.76 -7.67 -12.03
CA SER A 75 -1.08 -7.33 -13.28
C SER A 75 -0.46 -5.94 -13.19
N GLU A 76 0.70 -5.77 -13.80
CA GLU A 76 1.33 -4.45 -13.94
C GLU A 76 0.44 -3.55 -14.80
N GLN A 77 0.24 -2.31 -14.34
CA GLN A 77 -0.49 -1.30 -15.11
C GLN A 77 0.32 -0.90 -16.34
N THR A 78 -0.35 -0.66 -17.47
CA THR A 78 0.31 -0.08 -18.66
C THR A 78 0.46 1.43 -18.49
N ASP A 79 1.35 2.08 -19.25
CA ASP A 79 1.49 3.55 -19.27
C ASP A 79 0.19 4.30 -19.58
N SER A 80 -0.74 3.65 -20.29
CA SER A 80 -2.06 4.21 -20.63
C SER A 80 -3.17 3.84 -19.65
N ASP A 81 -2.89 2.95 -18.70
CA ASP A 81 -3.87 2.50 -17.71
C ASP A 81 -4.06 3.57 -16.64
N LYS A 82 -5.31 4.01 -16.47
CA LYS A 82 -5.70 5.04 -15.49
C LYS A 82 -6.58 4.47 -14.39
N SER A 83 -6.63 3.16 -14.23
CA SER A 83 -7.38 2.53 -13.15
C SER A 83 -6.79 2.95 -11.80
N GLU A 84 -7.64 3.50 -10.96
CA GLU A 84 -7.30 3.87 -9.60
C GLU A 84 -7.74 2.71 -8.69
N SER A 85 -6.78 2.05 -8.06
CA SER A 85 -7.03 1.04 -7.04
C SER A 85 -5.97 1.14 -5.97
N ASN A 86 -6.41 1.17 -4.72
CA ASN A 86 -5.53 1.30 -3.57
C ASN A 86 -4.48 0.19 -3.49
N VAL A 87 -4.76 -0.99 -4.05
CA VAL A 87 -3.79 -2.09 -4.08
C VAL A 87 -2.51 -1.72 -4.84
N TYR A 88 -2.60 -0.88 -5.88
CA TYR A 88 -1.44 -0.37 -6.58
C TYR A 88 -0.66 0.64 -5.73
N GLY A 89 -1.35 1.52 -5.01
CA GLY A 89 -0.72 2.43 -4.03
C GLY A 89 0.05 1.67 -2.95
N ILE A 90 -0.52 0.57 -2.43
CA ILE A 90 0.15 -0.31 -1.46
C ILE A 90 1.40 -0.98 -2.06
N ILE A 91 1.30 -1.53 -3.28
CA ILE A 91 2.44 -2.18 -3.95
C ILE A 91 3.56 -1.17 -4.17
N GLN A 92 3.26 0.00 -4.73
CA GLN A 92 4.24 1.05 -4.94
C GLN A 92 4.88 1.49 -3.61
N GLY A 93 4.05 1.67 -2.58
CA GLY A 93 4.43 1.87 -1.18
C GLY A 93 5.54 0.93 -0.72
N GLY A 94 5.30 -0.38 -0.88
CA GLY A 94 6.25 -1.42 -0.52
C GLY A 94 7.55 -1.39 -1.35
N LEU A 95 7.47 -1.04 -2.63
CA LEU A 95 8.65 -0.93 -3.50
C LEU A 95 9.57 0.22 -3.07
N TRP A 96 9.02 1.39 -2.72
CA TRP A 96 9.81 2.52 -2.20
C TRP A 96 10.44 2.17 -0.85
N CYS A 97 9.72 1.50 0.04
CA CYS A 97 10.29 1.00 1.30
C CYS A 97 11.45 0.01 1.10
N LYS A 98 11.45 -0.76 0.00
CA LYS A 98 12.58 -1.65 -0.35
C LYS A 98 13.81 -0.90 -0.90
N GLY A 99 13.71 0.41 -1.12
CA GLY A 99 14.77 1.23 -1.73
C GLY A 99 14.87 1.04 -3.24
N ILE A 100 13.79 0.61 -3.90
CA ILE A 100 13.73 0.54 -5.35
C ILE A 100 13.48 1.97 -5.87
N VAL A 101 14.54 2.60 -6.35
CA VAL A 101 14.48 3.90 -7.04
C VAL A 101 13.94 3.72 -8.48
N PRO A 102 13.17 4.68 -9.01
CA PRO A 102 12.49 4.57 -10.31
C PRO A 102 13.40 4.31 -11.53
N ASP A 103 14.72 4.46 -11.43
CA ASP A 103 15.66 4.17 -12.53
C ASP A 103 15.91 2.66 -12.76
N GLN A 104 15.33 1.79 -11.93
CA GLN A 104 15.49 0.32 -12.05
C GLN A 104 14.18 -0.42 -12.36
N VAL A 105 13.07 0.30 -12.39
CA VAL A 105 11.77 -0.23 -12.81
C VAL A 105 11.31 0.70 -13.90
N LYS A 106 10.97 0.18 -15.09
CA LYS A 106 10.10 0.93 -16.01
C LYS A 106 8.71 0.99 -15.35
N SER A 107 8.61 1.64 -14.21
CA SER A 107 7.34 1.90 -13.57
C SER A 107 6.63 2.89 -14.47
N PRO A 108 5.42 2.56 -14.91
CA PRO A 108 4.58 3.50 -15.63
C PRO A 108 4.57 4.82 -14.87
N SER A 109 4.55 5.91 -15.62
CA SER A 109 4.34 7.25 -15.08
C SER A 109 2.91 7.33 -14.50
N ILE A 110 2.67 6.70 -13.36
CA ILE A 110 1.40 6.76 -12.65
C ILE A 110 1.70 7.28 -11.25
N PHE A 111 1.62 8.60 -11.13
CA PHE A 111 1.39 9.27 -9.86
C PHE A 111 0.04 8.78 -9.34
N ILE A 112 0.03 7.75 -8.48
CA ILE A 112 -1.12 7.49 -7.61
C ILE A 112 -0.61 7.55 -6.18
N LEU A 113 -0.37 8.77 -5.71
CA LEU A 113 -0.38 9.11 -4.29
C LEU A 113 -1.30 10.31 -4.07
N GLU A 114 -2.40 10.37 -4.83
CA GLU A 114 -3.56 11.19 -4.48
C GLU A 114 -4.64 10.25 -3.91
N PRO A 115 -5.31 10.64 -2.82
CA PRO A 115 -6.39 9.83 -2.24
C PRO A 115 -7.56 9.78 -3.23
N ASP A 116 -8.13 8.59 -3.41
CA ASP A 116 -9.32 8.36 -4.22
C ASP A 116 -10.42 9.35 -3.79
N GLN A 117 -10.83 10.22 -4.71
CA GLN A 117 -11.85 11.24 -4.48
C GLN A 117 -13.26 10.73 -4.78
N GLY A 118 -13.54 9.42 -4.58
CA GLY A 118 -14.90 8.90 -4.43
C GLY A 118 -15.72 8.68 -5.70
#